data_AF-A0A7C1K1X4-F1
#
_entry.id   AF-A0A7C1K1X4-F1
#
_cell.length_a   1.000
_cell.length_b   1.000
_cell.length_c   1.000
_cell.angle_alpha   90.00
_cell.angle_beta   90.00
_cell.angle_gamma   90.00
#
_symmetry.space_group_name_H-M   'P 1'
#
loop_
_entity.id
_entity.type
_entity.pdbx_description
1 polymer ?
#
loop_
_entity_poly.entity_id
_entity_poly.type
_entity_poly.pdbx_seq_one_letter_code
_entity_poly.pdbx_strand_id
1 'polypeptide(L)'
;MLSVEKYLDVITLQLPRGLTRRASVRGGTVAADITTGKTRVAPSGGHAHAPDAAEHLHHHATDGVAELRFDLVHARTTQVARFPHRLSEPEYYTIAYPVMYLARRLDEMLLELFRKGYVKGTVALGTGNEAVAVAMAMPLRPGVDIVALMHRDLAAHLLLGATPYRLFCQYMANAESPTHGAEGNVHHGDAASRRFPMLSHLGK
;
A
#
# COMPACT_ATOMS: atom_id res chain seq x y z
N MET A 1 -12.64 -1.21 -16.48
CA MET A 1 -12.25 -0.79 -15.11
C MET A 1 -10.73 -0.79 -15.06
N LEU A 2 -10.07 0.22 -14.48
CA LEU A 2 -8.61 0.18 -14.27
C LEU A 2 -8.32 -0.72 -13.06
N SER A 3 -7.33 -1.60 -13.16
CA SER A 3 -6.95 -2.45 -12.02
C SER A 3 -6.32 -1.62 -10.90
N VAL A 4 -6.59 -2.03 -9.65
CA VAL A 4 -6.02 -1.46 -8.43
C VAL A 4 -4.49 -1.58 -8.43
N GLU A 5 -3.96 -2.66 -8.99
CA GLU A 5 -2.52 -2.97 -9.11
C GLU A 5 -1.74 -1.82 -9.76
N LYS A 6 -2.26 -1.26 -10.87
CA LYS A 6 -1.63 -0.17 -11.62
C LYS A 6 -1.44 1.13 -10.82
N TYR A 7 -2.15 1.27 -9.71
CA TYR A 7 -1.95 2.39 -8.77
C TYR A 7 -0.95 2.04 -7.64
N LEU A 8 -0.81 0.75 -7.29
CA LEU A 8 0.15 0.24 -6.31
C LEU A 8 1.59 0.23 -6.88
N ASP A 9 1.76 -0.01 -8.18
CA ASP A 9 3.04 0.04 -8.88
C ASP A 9 3.73 1.43 -8.78
N VAL A 10 2.93 2.50 -8.86
CA VAL A 10 3.42 3.88 -8.78
C VAL A 10 4.04 4.18 -7.42
N ILE A 11 3.50 3.60 -6.34
CA ILE A 11 3.96 3.81 -4.96
C ILE A 11 5.34 3.18 -4.76
N THR A 12 5.51 1.96 -5.26
CA THR A 12 6.75 1.17 -5.20
C THR A 12 7.96 1.99 -5.65
N LEU A 13 7.82 2.76 -6.72
CA LEU A 13 8.86 3.60 -7.30
C LEU A 13 9.27 4.79 -6.41
N GLN A 14 8.39 5.23 -5.51
CA GLN A 14 8.52 6.43 -4.68
C GLN A 14 9.03 6.16 -3.25
N LEU A 15 8.90 4.92 -2.75
CA LEU A 15 9.45 4.53 -1.44
C LEU A 15 11.00 4.56 -1.44
N PRO A 16 11.68 4.95 -0.35
CA PRO A 16 13.13 5.10 -0.33
C PRO A 16 13.87 3.78 -0.56
N ARG A 17 14.91 3.82 -1.41
CA ARG A 17 15.74 2.66 -1.80
C ARG A 17 16.75 2.29 -0.68
N GLY A 18 16.26 1.82 0.47
CA GLY A 18 17.10 1.55 1.65
C GLY A 18 16.87 0.26 2.44
N LEU A 19 15.72 -0.42 2.31
CA LEU A 19 15.36 -1.54 3.21
C LEU A 19 15.76 -2.96 2.74
N THR A 20 16.52 -3.07 1.65
CA THR A 20 16.94 -4.37 1.08
C THR A 20 18.21 -4.92 1.73
N ARG A 21 18.08 -5.76 2.76
CA ARG A 21 19.17 -6.65 3.18
C ARG A 21 19.30 -7.75 2.12
N ARG A 22 20.45 -7.88 1.44
CA ARG A 22 20.65 -8.93 0.41
C ARG A 22 20.40 -10.31 1.00
N ALA A 23 19.40 -11.03 0.48
CA ALA A 23 19.33 -12.47 0.61
C ALA A 23 20.51 -13.08 -0.17
N SER A 24 21.39 -13.80 0.51
CA SER A 24 22.57 -14.41 -0.12
C SER A 24 22.19 -15.76 -0.74
N VAL A 25 21.58 -15.72 -1.92
CA VAL A 25 21.41 -16.91 -2.77
C VAL A 25 22.77 -17.22 -3.40
N ARG A 26 23.31 -18.41 -3.12
CA ARG A 26 24.56 -18.88 -3.74
C ARG A 26 24.30 -19.37 -5.16
N GLY A 27 24.88 -18.71 -6.16
CA GLY A 27 24.99 -19.25 -7.52
C GLY A 27 24.79 -18.22 -8.63
N GLY A 28 25.55 -18.35 -9.73
CA GLY A 28 25.30 -17.65 -11.00
C GLY A 28 25.86 -16.22 -11.08
N THR A 29 27.12 -16.08 -11.52
CA THR A 29 27.63 -14.82 -12.06
C THR A 29 27.23 -14.65 -13.53
N VAL A 30 26.52 -13.58 -13.87
CA VAL A 30 26.50 -13.01 -15.22
C VAL A 30 26.70 -11.49 -15.07
N ALA A 31 27.62 -10.93 -15.84
CA ALA A 31 27.88 -9.50 -15.88
C ALA A 31 27.38 -8.91 -17.21
N ALA A 32 26.86 -7.69 -17.16
CA ALA A 32 26.54 -6.89 -18.33
C ALA A 32 26.96 -5.44 -18.07
N ASP A 33 28.01 -4.99 -18.75
CA ASP A 33 28.42 -3.59 -18.83
C ASP A 33 27.70 -2.94 -20.02
N ILE A 34 27.23 -1.71 -19.85
CA ILE A 34 26.70 -0.87 -20.93
C ILE A 34 27.04 0.60 -20.64
N THR A 35 28.20 0.99 -21.14
CA THR A 35 28.73 2.36 -21.10
C THR A 35 28.21 3.19 -22.29
N THR A 36 28.09 4.51 -22.10
CA THR A 36 27.73 5.57 -23.08
C THR A 36 26.35 5.54 -23.75
N GLY A 37 25.73 6.73 -23.83
CA GLY A 37 24.59 7.02 -24.70
C GLY A 37 24.80 8.34 -25.48
N LYS A 38 23.90 8.67 -26.41
CA LYS A 38 23.81 9.97 -27.09
C LYS A 38 22.44 10.17 -27.76
N THR A 39 21.93 11.40 -27.75
CA THR A 39 20.64 11.82 -28.33
C THR A 39 20.81 12.41 -29.74
N ARG A 40 19.77 12.32 -30.59
CA ARG A 40 19.65 13.10 -31.85
C ARG A 40 18.18 13.30 -32.28
N VAL A 41 17.88 14.47 -32.85
CA VAL A 41 16.56 15.04 -33.21
C VAL A 41 16.82 16.08 -34.34
N ALA A 42 16.02 16.39 -35.36
CA ALA A 42 14.71 15.94 -35.92
C ALA A 42 14.88 15.85 -37.48
N PRO A 43 13.90 16.03 -38.42
CA PRO A 43 12.41 16.07 -38.38
C PRO A 43 11.81 15.05 -39.42
N SER A 44 10.70 15.18 -40.19
CA SER A 44 9.62 16.19 -40.40
C SER A 44 8.41 15.58 -41.16
N GLY A 45 7.17 15.96 -40.79
CA GLY A 45 6.03 16.11 -41.73
C GLY A 45 5.12 14.90 -42.01
N GLY A 46 3.80 15.15 -42.10
CA GLY A 46 2.78 14.21 -42.59
C GLY A 46 1.51 14.14 -41.71
N HIS A 47 0.32 14.31 -42.31
CA HIS A 47 -0.98 14.14 -41.64
C HIS A 47 -1.81 13.04 -42.34
N ALA A 48 -2.26 12.02 -41.58
CA ALA A 48 -3.58 11.37 -41.68
C ALA A 48 -3.69 10.16 -40.72
N HIS A 49 -4.91 9.89 -40.24
CA HIS A 49 -5.40 8.68 -39.57
C HIS A 49 -4.45 7.84 -38.67
N ALA A 50 -4.77 7.80 -37.37
CA ALA A 50 -4.22 6.80 -36.46
C ALA A 50 -4.84 5.40 -36.74
N PRO A 51 -4.02 4.34 -36.94
CA PRO A 51 -4.50 2.96 -36.94
C PRO A 51 -4.74 2.46 -35.51
N ASP A 52 -5.47 1.35 -35.39
CA ASP A 52 -5.81 0.74 -34.10
C ASP A 52 -4.57 0.22 -33.37
N ALA A 53 -4.37 0.65 -32.12
CA ALA A 53 -3.17 0.39 -31.32
C ALA A 53 -3.35 -0.79 -30.33
N ALA A 54 -4.29 -1.69 -30.60
CA ALA A 54 -4.67 -2.77 -29.68
C ALA A 54 -3.72 -3.98 -29.62
N GLU A 55 -2.97 -4.30 -30.69
CA GLU A 55 -2.34 -5.63 -30.84
C GLU A 55 -0.84 -5.75 -30.54
N HIS A 56 -0.07 -4.66 -30.46
CA HIS A 56 1.40 -4.75 -30.33
C HIS A 56 2.00 -3.85 -29.24
N LEU A 57 2.23 -4.44 -28.05
CA LEU A 57 3.34 -4.10 -27.17
C LEU A 57 3.69 -5.32 -26.29
N HIS A 58 4.98 -5.59 -26.09
CA HIS A 58 5.48 -6.92 -25.69
C HIS A 58 5.34 -7.26 -24.20
N HIS A 59 5.47 -8.56 -23.89
CA HIS A 59 5.84 -9.07 -22.58
C HIS A 59 7.05 -8.31 -22.00
N HIS A 60 6.80 -7.50 -20.98
CA HIS A 60 7.82 -7.06 -20.03
C HIS A 60 7.45 -7.62 -18.66
N ALA A 61 8.30 -8.51 -18.13
CA ALA A 61 8.10 -9.09 -16.80
C ALA A 61 8.24 -7.98 -15.74
N THR A 62 7.14 -7.68 -15.04
CA THR A 62 7.06 -6.70 -13.94
C THR A 62 6.95 -7.35 -12.56
N ASP A 63 6.96 -8.68 -12.55
CA ASP A 63 6.30 -9.51 -11.54
C ASP A 63 7.27 -9.83 -10.39
N GLY A 64 7.62 -8.81 -9.61
CA GLY A 64 8.43 -9.00 -8.39
C GLY A 64 9.09 -7.78 -7.75
N VAL A 65 8.93 -6.56 -8.28
CA VAL A 65 9.48 -5.35 -7.62
C VAL A 65 8.44 -4.63 -6.75
N ALA A 66 7.15 -4.76 -7.08
CA ALA A 66 6.04 -4.07 -6.40
C ALA A 66 5.61 -4.74 -5.08
N GLU A 67 5.25 -6.03 -5.14
CA GLU A 67 4.98 -6.88 -3.96
C GLU A 67 6.05 -6.72 -2.88
N LEU A 68 7.31 -6.88 -3.29
CA LEU A 68 8.50 -6.96 -2.44
C LEU A 68 8.72 -5.76 -1.48
N ARG A 69 8.02 -4.64 -1.65
CA ARG A 69 8.12 -3.46 -0.77
C ARG A 69 7.01 -3.38 0.27
N PHE A 70 5.78 -3.71 -0.11
CA PHE A 70 4.66 -3.76 0.84
C PHE A 70 4.76 -5.00 1.72
N ASP A 71 5.18 -6.13 1.14
CA ASP A 71 5.36 -7.38 1.85
C ASP A 71 6.48 -7.28 2.88
N LEU A 72 7.52 -6.48 2.64
CA LEU A 72 8.54 -6.19 3.65
C LEU A 72 8.00 -5.44 4.87
N VAL A 73 6.90 -4.68 4.74
CA VAL A 73 6.22 -4.06 5.90
C VAL A 73 5.24 -5.06 6.53
N HIS A 74 4.44 -5.76 5.73
CA HIS A 74 3.45 -6.72 6.22
C HIS A 74 4.09 -7.94 6.92
N ALA A 75 5.16 -8.51 6.36
CA ALA A 75 5.95 -9.58 6.99
C ALA A 75 6.73 -9.11 8.22
N ARG A 76 6.93 -7.79 8.39
CA ARG A 76 7.44 -7.22 9.65
C ARG A 76 6.33 -7.04 10.69
N THR A 77 5.14 -6.58 10.30
CA THR A 77 4.03 -6.36 11.27
C THR A 77 3.48 -7.66 11.86
N THR A 78 3.65 -8.80 11.18
CA THR A 78 3.33 -10.15 11.70
C THR A 78 4.40 -10.72 12.66
N GLN A 79 5.65 -10.26 12.60
CA GLN A 79 6.76 -10.73 13.45
C GLN A 79 7.02 -9.85 14.70
N VAL A 80 6.13 -8.91 14.98
CA VAL A 80 6.23 -7.97 16.11
C VAL A 80 5.92 -8.66 17.44
N ALA A 81 6.75 -8.46 18.46
CA ALA A 81 6.43 -8.85 19.83
C ALA A 81 5.22 -8.03 20.37
N ARG A 82 4.12 -8.71 20.68
CA ARG A 82 2.86 -8.13 21.20
C ARG A 82 2.67 -8.48 22.69
N PHE A 83 1.63 -7.91 23.32
CA PHE A 83 1.28 -8.18 24.71
C PHE A 83 1.20 -9.71 25.01
N PRO A 84 1.75 -10.20 26.15
CA PRO A 84 2.34 -9.45 27.26
C PRO A 84 3.80 -9.04 27.08
N HIS A 85 4.45 -9.44 25.98
CA HIS A 85 5.83 -9.08 25.69
C HIS A 85 5.93 -7.59 25.30
N ARG A 86 7.14 -7.03 25.46
CA ARG A 86 7.45 -5.65 25.09
C ARG A 86 8.60 -5.65 24.08
N LEU A 87 8.48 -4.81 23.06
CA LEU A 87 9.59 -4.47 22.17
C LEU A 87 10.65 -3.68 22.94
N SER A 88 11.91 -3.83 22.57
CA SER A 88 12.91 -2.81 22.87
C SER A 88 12.67 -1.55 22.02
N GLU A 89 13.18 -0.40 22.48
CA GLU A 89 13.07 0.87 21.76
C GLU A 89 13.67 0.81 20.32
N PRO A 90 14.86 0.21 20.09
CA PRO A 90 15.38 0.02 18.73
C PRO A 90 14.44 -0.81 17.83
N GLU A 91 13.88 -1.90 18.33
CA GLU A 91 12.94 -2.73 17.56
C GLU A 91 11.67 -1.94 17.22
N TYR A 92 11.10 -1.21 18.20
CA TYR A 92 9.93 -0.36 18.00
C TYR A 92 10.12 0.59 16.81
N TYR A 93 11.23 1.33 16.74
CA TYR A 93 11.47 2.24 15.62
C TYR A 93 11.58 1.53 14.25
N THR A 94 12.16 0.32 14.20
CA THR A 94 12.26 -0.46 12.95
C THR A 94 10.92 -0.99 12.40
N ILE A 95 9.86 -0.92 13.21
CA ILE A 95 8.48 -1.29 12.82
C ILE A 95 7.64 -0.02 12.63
N ALA A 96 7.68 0.88 13.61
CA ALA A 96 6.87 2.10 13.65
C ALA A 96 7.17 3.04 12.48
N TYR A 97 8.45 3.32 12.18
CA TYR A 97 8.80 4.28 11.12
C TYR A 97 8.35 3.80 9.72
N PRO A 98 8.62 2.55 9.28
CA PRO A 98 8.10 2.04 8.02
C PRO A 98 6.56 2.05 7.94
N VAL A 99 5.84 1.72 9.02
CA VAL A 99 4.37 1.74 9.03
C VAL A 99 3.81 3.17 8.96
N MET A 100 4.34 4.11 9.74
CA MET A 100 3.92 5.52 9.66
C MET A 100 4.17 6.12 8.28
N TYR A 101 5.35 5.85 7.70
CA TYR A 101 5.70 6.33 6.36
C TYR A 101 4.81 5.69 5.28
N LEU A 102 4.53 4.37 5.37
CA LEU A 102 3.60 3.69 4.47
C LEU A 102 2.19 4.31 4.57
N ALA A 103 1.65 4.47 5.78
CA ALA A 103 0.33 5.06 5.99
C ALA A 103 0.22 6.47 5.36
N ARG A 104 1.24 7.33 5.58
CA ARG A 104 1.33 8.66 4.95
C ARG A 104 1.27 8.59 3.42
N ARG A 105 2.06 7.71 2.80
CA ARG A 105 2.09 7.57 1.33
C ARG A 105 0.77 7.03 0.76
N LEU A 106 0.10 6.12 1.47
CA LEU A 106 -1.23 5.64 1.09
C LEU A 106 -2.27 6.76 1.20
N ASP A 107 -2.31 7.52 2.30
CA ASP A 107 -3.20 8.68 2.50
C ASP A 107 -3.06 9.73 1.38
N GLU A 108 -1.82 10.14 1.08
CA GLU A 108 -1.51 11.12 0.05
C GLU A 108 -2.05 10.69 -1.33
N MET A 109 -1.99 9.39 -1.62
CA MET A 109 -2.48 8.82 -2.87
C MET A 109 -4.00 8.57 -2.88
N LEU A 110 -4.61 8.22 -1.76
CA LEU A 110 -6.06 8.14 -1.62
C LEU A 110 -6.69 9.53 -1.82
N LEU A 111 -6.04 10.59 -1.34
CA LEU A 111 -6.41 11.98 -1.62
C LEU A 111 -6.30 12.32 -3.13
N GLU A 112 -5.24 11.89 -3.81
CA GLU A 112 -5.13 12.05 -5.27
C GLU A 112 -6.23 11.29 -6.03
N LEU A 113 -6.51 10.04 -5.64
CA LEU A 113 -7.50 9.19 -6.29
C LEU A 113 -8.93 9.68 -6.03
N PHE A 114 -9.19 10.26 -4.86
CA PHE A 114 -10.43 10.98 -4.55
C PHE A 114 -10.60 12.24 -5.41
N ARG A 115 -9.55 13.08 -5.52
CA ARG A 115 -9.53 14.25 -6.43
C ARG A 115 -9.74 13.87 -7.91
N LYS A 116 -9.40 12.64 -8.29
CA LYS A 116 -9.59 12.07 -9.64
C LYS A 116 -10.90 11.28 -9.79
N GLY A 117 -11.76 11.21 -8.76
CA GLY A 117 -13.07 10.53 -8.80
C GLY A 117 -13.04 8.99 -8.74
N TYR A 118 -11.88 8.38 -8.50
CA TYR A 118 -11.73 6.93 -8.40
C TYR A 118 -12.20 6.39 -7.05
N VAL A 119 -11.83 7.03 -5.95
CA VAL A 119 -12.35 6.74 -4.59
C VAL A 119 -13.84 7.08 -4.52
N LYS A 120 -14.62 6.31 -3.77
CA LYS A 120 -16.06 6.50 -3.58
C LYS A 120 -16.39 7.05 -2.19
N GLY A 121 -17.60 7.61 -2.04
CA GLY A 121 -18.00 8.26 -0.79
C GLY A 121 -17.10 9.44 -0.42
N THR A 122 -16.27 9.25 0.60
CA THR A 122 -15.38 10.25 1.19
C THR A 122 -14.01 9.64 1.46
N VAL A 123 -12.97 10.47 1.53
CA VAL A 123 -11.66 10.09 2.08
C VAL A 123 -11.39 10.88 3.36
N ALA A 124 -10.91 10.22 4.41
CA ALA A 124 -10.55 10.88 5.68
C ALA A 124 -9.16 10.42 6.11
N LEU A 125 -8.20 11.35 6.03
CA LEU A 125 -6.79 11.04 6.18
C LEU A 125 -6.38 10.94 7.66
N GLY A 126 -5.41 10.06 7.93
CA GLY A 126 -4.65 9.93 9.18
C GLY A 126 -3.41 10.81 9.26
N THR A 127 -3.23 11.74 8.32
CA THR A 127 -2.09 12.68 8.24
C THR A 127 -1.87 13.44 9.55
N GLY A 128 -0.79 13.12 10.27
CA GLY A 128 -0.43 13.68 11.58
C GLY A 128 -0.78 12.78 12.77
N ASN A 129 -1.66 11.81 12.58
CA ASN A 129 -2.10 10.85 13.60
C ASN A 129 -1.35 9.51 13.54
N GLU A 130 -0.43 9.32 12.58
CA GLU A 130 0.15 7.99 12.30
C GLU A 130 0.89 7.42 13.52
N ALA A 131 1.58 8.26 14.29
CA ALA A 131 2.25 7.85 15.51
C ALA A 131 1.28 7.35 16.59
N VAL A 132 0.10 7.96 16.70
CA VAL A 132 -0.94 7.56 17.67
C VAL A 132 -1.57 6.24 17.23
N ALA A 133 -1.95 6.11 15.96
CA ALA A 133 -2.50 4.87 15.40
C ALA A 133 -1.51 3.70 15.49
N VAL A 134 -0.21 3.95 15.25
CA VAL A 134 0.85 2.95 15.49
C VAL A 134 0.97 2.59 16.97
N ALA A 135 1.05 3.57 17.87
CA ALA A 135 1.23 3.31 19.31
C ALA A 135 0.05 2.52 19.92
N MET A 136 -1.19 2.85 19.53
CA MET A 136 -2.38 2.10 19.97
C MET A 136 -2.42 0.67 19.40
N ALA A 137 -2.01 0.47 18.16
CA ALA A 137 -2.03 -0.85 17.51
C ALA A 137 -0.84 -1.75 17.88
N MET A 138 0.30 -1.19 18.29
CA MET A 138 1.53 -1.95 18.57
C MET A 138 1.35 -3.07 19.62
N PRO A 139 0.71 -2.88 20.80
CA PRO A 139 0.57 -3.95 21.78
C PRO A 139 -0.45 -5.04 21.39
N LEU A 140 -1.36 -4.77 20.45
CA LEU A 140 -2.50 -5.62 20.11
C LEU A 140 -2.13 -6.79 19.20
N ARG A 141 -2.81 -7.92 19.36
CA ARG A 141 -2.55 -9.18 18.65
C ARG A 141 -3.57 -9.38 17.51
N PRO A 142 -3.15 -9.33 16.23
CA PRO A 142 -4.04 -9.58 15.09
C PRO A 142 -4.73 -10.94 15.20
N GLY A 143 -6.03 -11.01 14.85
CA GLY A 143 -6.81 -12.26 14.91
C GLY A 143 -7.14 -12.77 16.33
N VAL A 144 -6.65 -12.13 17.39
CA VAL A 144 -6.92 -12.51 18.79
C VAL A 144 -7.69 -11.40 19.50
N ASP A 145 -7.12 -10.20 19.56
CA ASP A 145 -7.77 -9.04 20.16
C ASP A 145 -8.84 -8.47 19.22
N ILE A 146 -9.97 -8.03 19.77
CA ILE A 146 -11.05 -7.40 19.00
C ILE A 146 -10.78 -5.90 18.93
N VAL A 147 -10.87 -5.31 17.75
CA VAL A 147 -10.72 -3.86 17.56
C VAL A 147 -11.87 -3.30 16.72
N ALA A 148 -12.23 -2.05 17.03
CA ALA A 148 -12.94 -1.17 16.12
C ALA A 148 -12.03 0.05 15.89
N LEU A 149 -11.62 0.29 14.65
CA LEU A 149 -10.66 1.33 14.29
C LEU A 149 -11.37 2.51 13.62
N MET A 150 -10.92 3.72 13.91
CA MET A 150 -11.49 4.94 13.34
C MET A 150 -11.05 5.12 11.89
N HIS A 151 -11.83 5.90 11.14
CA HIS A 151 -11.57 6.25 9.74
C HIS A 151 -10.19 6.87 9.45
N ARG A 152 -9.42 7.28 10.47
CA ARG A 152 -8.07 7.89 10.36
C ARG A 152 -6.94 6.93 10.74
N ASP A 153 -7.25 5.74 11.23
CA ASP A 153 -6.26 4.84 11.86
C ASP A 153 -5.57 3.94 10.81
N LEU A 154 -5.27 4.45 9.61
CA LEU A 154 -4.76 3.66 8.48
C LEU A 154 -3.48 2.87 8.85
N ALA A 155 -2.62 3.44 9.69
CA ALA A 155 -1.44 2.78 10.24
C ALA A 155 -1.78 1.59 11.17
N ALA A 156 -2.87 1.68 11.94
CA ALA A 156 -3.36 0.59 12.77
C ALA A 156 -3.95 -0.55 11.91
N HIS A 157 -4.67 -0.22 10.83
CA HIS A 157 -5.15 -1.23 9.88
C HIS A 157 -3.99 -2.06 9.31
N LEU A 158 -2.91 -1.41 8.89
CA LEU A 158 -1.69 -2.07 8.38
C LEU A 158 -0.98 -2.92 9.46
N LEU A 159 -0.91 -2.44 10.70
CA LEU A 159 -0.35 -3.17 11.85
C LEU A 159 -1.18 -4.38 12.29
N LEU A 160 -2.47 -4.39 11.96
CA LEU A 160 -3.43 -5.44 12.28
C LEU A 160 -3.88 -6.23 11.04
N GLY A 161 -3.00 -6.35 10.05
CA GLY A 161 -3.09 -7.34 8.97
C GLY A 161 -3.82 -6.89 7.70
N ALA A 162 -4.33 -5.66 7.60
CA ALA A 162 -4.87 -5.17 6.34
C ALA A 162 -3.74 -4.93 5.33
N THR A 163 -3.90 -5.39 4.09
CA THR A 163 -2.96 -5.09 2.99
C THR A 163 -3.31 -3.75 2.32
N PRO A 164 -2.32 -3.02 1.75
CA PRO A 164 -2.58 -1.83 0.95
C PRO A 164 -3.58 -2.08 -0.20
N TYR A 165 -3.50 -3.25 -0.83
CA TYR A 165 -4.45 -3.69 -1.85
C TYR A 165 -5.89 -3.73 -1.33
N ARG A 166 -6.16 -4.43 -0.21
CA ARG A 166 -7.53 -4.56 0.31
C ARG A 166 -8.07 -3.23 0.85
N LEU A 167 -7.21 -2.34 1.34
CA LEU A 167 -7.57 -0.96 1.71
C LEU A 167 -7.94 -0.11 0.48
N PHE A 168 -7.21 -0.23 -0.63
CA PHE A 168 -7.54 0.48 -1.87
C PHE A 168 -8.81 -0.09 -2.53
N CYS A 169 -9.02 -1.40 -2.50
CA CYS A 169 -10.27 -2.03 -2.92
C CYS A 169 -11.47 -1.50 -2.13
N GLN A 170 -11.33 -1.35 -0.80
CA GLN A 170 -12.35 -0.74 0.06
C GLN A 170 -12.70 0.67 -0.39
N TYR A 171 -11.70 1.55 -0.53
CA TYR A 171 -11.91 2.93 -0.98
C TYR A 171 -12.44 3.07 -2.42
N MET A 172 -12.30 2.05 -3.27
CA MET A 172 -12.80 2.07 -4.66
C MET A 172 -14.16 1.38 -4.83
N ALA A 173 -14.79 0.88 -3.76
CA ALA A 173 -15.98 0.02 -3.82
C ALA A 173 -15.79 -1.22 -4.72
N ASN A 174 -14.59 -1.82 -4.69
CA ASN A 174 -14.25 -2.98 -5.50
C ASN A 174 -14.80 -4.28 -4.86
N ALA A 175 -15.23 -5.26 -5.68
CA ALA A 175 -15.73 -6.55 -5.23
C ALA A 175 -14.72 -7.39 -4.41
N GLU A 176 -13.42 -7.10 -4.53
CA GLU A 176 -12.37 -7.68 -3.70
C GLU A 176 -12.16 -6.97 -2.35
N SER A 177 -12.91 -5.90 -2.04
CA SER A 177 -12.89 -5.34 -0.69
C SER A 177 -13.44 -6.35 0.33
N PRO A 178 -13.09 -6.25 1.63
CA PRO A 178 -13.72 -7.03 2.69
C PRO A 178 -15.25 -6.85 2.80
N THR A 179 -15.81 -5.81 2.17
CA THR A 179 -17.26 -5.55 2.07
C THR A 179 -17.84 -5.85 0.69
N HIS A 180 -17.07 -6.48 -0.21
CA HIS A 180 -17.45 -6.81 -1.58
C HIS A 180 -18.06 -5.64 -2.38
N GLY A 181 -17.52 -4.43 -2.18
CA GLY A 181 -18.00 -3.21 -2.82
C GLY A 181 -19.31 -2.63 -2.27
N ALA A 182 -19.97 -3.28 -1.29
CA ALA A 182 -21.17 -2.76 -0.62
C ALA A 182 -20.87 -1.54 0.29
N GLU A 183 -19.60 -1.29 0.57
CA GLU A 183 -19.09 -0.06 1.15
C GLU A 183 -17.89 0.39 0.31
N GLY A 184 -17.83 1.69 0.02
CA GLY A 184 -16.81 2.37 -0.77
C GLY A 184 -16.10 3.51 -0.05
N ASN A 185 -16.54 3.81 1.18
CA ASN A 185 -16.17 4.97 1.99
C ASN A 185 -15.14 4.58 3.08
N VAL A 186 -14.94 5.46 4.06
CA VAL A 186 -13.91 5.36 5.12
C VAL A 186 -14.09 4.25 6.18
N HIS A 187 -15.11 3.41 6.08
CA HIS A 187 -15.44 2.41 7.12
C HIS A 187 -14.68 1.09 6.92
N HIS A 188 -13.41 1.08 7.33
CA HIS A 188 -12.47 -0.03 7.09
C HIS A 188 -12.70 -1.24 8.01
N GLY A 189 -13.40 -2.25 7.51
CA GLY A 189 -13.72 -3.47 8.25
C GLY A 189 -13.00 -4.74 7.76
N ASP A 190 -12.93 -5.73 8.64
CA ASP A 190 -12.97 -7.18 8.36
C ASP A 190 -13.36 -7.87 9.68
N ALA A 191 -14.63 -8.29 9.77
CA ALA A 191 -15.16 -8.95 10.97
C ALA A 191 -14.60 -10.37 11.17
N ALA A 192 -14.21 -11.07 10.10
CA ALA A 192 -13.59 -12.40 10.20
C ALA A 192 -12.20 -12.29 10.85
N SER A 193 -11.42 -11.26 10.49
CA SER A 193 -10.17 -10.89 11.16
C SER A 193 -10.35 -10.11 12.48
N ARG A 194 -11.57 -10.05 13.03
CA ARG A 194 -11.93 -9.38 14.32
C ARG A 194 -11.64 -7.86 14.36
N ARG A 195 -11.49 -7.24 13.18
CA ARG A 195 -11.20 -5.81 12.98
C ARG A 195 -12.46 -5.12 12.45
N PHE A 196 -13.40 -4.81 13.33
CA PHE A 196 -14.71 -4.28 12.96
C PHE A 196 -14.59 -2.86 12.36
N PRO A 197 -15.40 -2.53 11.34
CA PRO A 197 -15.49 -1.16 10.84
C PRO A 197 -16.13 -0.24 11.88
N MET A 198 -15.64 0.99 11.99
CA MET A 198 -16.40 2.06 12.66
C MET A 198 -17.74 2.28 11.94
N LEU A 199 -18.83 2.44 12.70
CA LEU A 199 -20.11 2.92 12.18
C LEU A 199 -20.10 4.45 12.05
N SER A 200 -20.80 5.01 11.07
CA SER A 200 -20.85 6.45 10.80
C SER A 200 -21.45 7.31 11.94
N HIS A 201 -22.11 6.67 12.92
CA HIS A 201 -22.71 7.32 14.08
C HIS A 201 -21.66 7.50 15.18
N LEU A 202 -21.31 8.76 15.47
CA LEU A 202 -20.47 9.10 16.62
C LEU A 202 -21.24 8.93 17.93
N GLY A 203 -20.53 8.62 19.02
CA GLY A 203 -21.09 8.63 20.37
C GLY A 203 -21.61 10.01 20.79
N LYS A 204 -22.50 10.02 21.78
CA LYS A 204 -23.01 11.22 22.47
C LYS A 204 -22.33 11.37 23.83
#